data_AF-A0A3B5QEZ3-F1
#
_entry.id   AF-A0A3B5QEZ3-F1
#
_cell.length_a   1.000
_cell.length_b   1.000
_cell.length_c   1.000
_cell.angle_alpha   90.00
_cell.angle_beta   90.00
_cell.angle_gamma   90.00
#
_symmetry.space_group_name_H-M   'P 1'
#
loop_
_entity.id
_entity.type
_entity.pdbx_description
1 polymer ?
#
loop_
_entity_poly.entity_id
_entity_poly.type
_entity_poly.pdbx_seq_one_letter_code
_entity_poly.pdbx_strand_id
1 'polypeptide(L)'
;MCRSRCGMAIRSSPEARQQEYSKHSSMLEFLRSKKMRTHDSAAPEISEPLTRLPSCGANQMCEPTGMRVERLLLFEGPREVEVIEECHCEVKLTQCIRVPALRTYYLETPYETVIDVGGCSRSKGTPEGFSCVPTKFDSALLETPNKVDVVQTVSACELKESCYRVPHVEYYYETVQHADGLKEERLKEVDVGRCSGGCTTGNRCLLRSPSDLGNCLLWSDRESSSCVPQGYESHSFINQHEQLRTFLSITSCRCQN
;
A
#
# COMPACT_ATOMS: atom_id res chain seq x y z
N MET A 1 8.56 0.58 -4.42
CA MET A 1 8.58 -0.77 -3.81
C MET A 1 9.97 -1.34 -3.90
N CYS A 2 10.51 -1.91 -2.82
CA CYS A 2 11.80 -2.59 -2.85
C CYS A 2 11.74 -3.74 -3.86
N ARG A 3 12.73 -3.82 -4.77
CA ARG A 3 12.84 -4.93 -5.71
C ARG A 3 13.42 -6.14 -4.99
N SER A 4 13.29 -7.33 -5.57
CA SER A 4 13.89 -8.58 -5.05
C SER A 4 15.43 -8.55 -4.92
N ARG A 5 16.07 -7.47 -5.40
CA ARG A 5 17.47 -7.14 -5.17
C ARG A 5 17.57 -6.04 -4.13
N CYS A 6 17.76 -6.41 -2.87
CA CYS A 6 18.10 -5.49 -1.79
C CYS A 6 19.57 -5.05 -1.92
N GLY A 7 19.87 -3.76 -1.75
CA GLY A 7 21.25 -3.27 -1.63
C GLY A 7 22.05 -3.04 -2.92
N MET A 8 21.51 -3.25 -4.13
CA MET A 8 22.13 -2.63 -5.31
C MET A 8 21.72 -1.16 -5.38
N ALA A 9 22.38 -0.33 -4.57
CA ALA A 9 22.63 1.03 -5.00
C ALA A 9 23.36 0.91 -6.35
N ILE A 10 22.64 1.12 -7.46
CA ILE A 10 23.31 1.60 -8.66
C ILE A 10 23.79 2.98 -8.23
N ARG A 11 25.00 3.05 -7.67
CA ARG A 11 25.78 4.27 -7.64
C ARG A 11 26.08 4.58 -9.10
N SER A 12 25.10 5.08 -9.83
CA SER A 12 25.40 5.95 -10.95
C SER A 12 25.95 7.19 -10.28
N SER A 13 27.27 7.29 -10.17
CA SER A 13 27.86 8.56 -9.78
C SER A 13 27.28 9.65 -10.71
N PRO A 14 26.98 10.85 -10.21
CA PRO A 14 26.50 11.95 -11.06
C PRO A 14 27.48 12.24 -12.21
N GLU A 15 28.77 11.95 -11.98
CA GLU A 15 29.87 12.19 -12.91
C GLU A 15 29.80 11.33 -14.18
N ALA A 16 29.35 10.07 -14.09
CA ALA A 16 29.26 9.20 -15.27
C ALA A 16 28.08 9.58 -16.19
N ARG A 17 27.02 10.18 -15.64
CA ARG A 17 25.85 10.60 -16.43
C ARG A 17 26.09 11.94 -17.12
N GLN A 18 26.81 12.85 -16.47
CA GLN A 18 27.16 14.16 -17.07
C GLN A 18 28.18 14.06 -18.21
N GLN A 19 29.08 13.05 -18.20
CA GLN A 19 30.01 12.85 -19.30
C GLN A 19 29.35 12.35 -20.60
N GLU A 20 28.27 11.55 -20.53
CA GLU A 20 27.54 11.11 -21.72
C GLU A 20 26.67 12.22 -22.33
N TYR A 21 26.07 13.09 -21.52
CA TYR A 21 25.30 14.24 -22.03
C TYR A 21 26.20 15.30 -22.69
N SER A 22 27.45 15.46 -22.23
CA SER A 22 28.37 16.46 -22.80
C SER A 22 28.87 16.14 -24.22
N LYS A 23 28.73 14.88 -24.67
CA LYS A 23 29.20 14.43 -25.99
C LYS A 23 28.21 14.68 -27.12
N HIS A 24 26.96 15.00 -26.80
CA HIS A 24 25.90 15.20 -27.79
C HIS A 24 25.42 16.65 -27.75
N SER A 25 25.61 17.35 -28.87
CA SER A 25 25.23 18.78 -28.99
C SER A 25 23.70 18.96 -29.04
N SER A 26 22.95 17.88 -29.25
CA SER A 26 21.48 17.91 -29.33
C SER A 26 20.81 16.63 -28.80
N MET A 27 19.67 16.81 -28.14
CA MET A 27 18.78 15.72 -27.68
C MET A 27 18.30 14.79 -28.80
N LEU A 28 18.22 15.28 -30.05
CA LEU A 28 17.86 14.45 -31.20
C LEU A 28 18.98 13.47 -31.59
N GLU A 29 20.23 13.85 -31.35
CA GLU A 29 21.41 13.04 -31.64
C GLU A 29 21.58 11.90 -30.63
N PHE A 30 21.27 12.17 -29.36
CA PHE A 30 21.18 11.17 -28.30
C PHE A 30 20.12 10.09 -28.59
N LEU A 31 18.93 10.50 -29.06
CA LEU A 31 17.86 9.55 -29.37
C LEU A 31 18.18 8.69 -30.59
N ARG A 32 18.88 9.23 -31.60
CA ARG A 32 19.33 8.47 -32.78
C ARG A 32 20.40 7.44 -32.46
N SER A 33 21.39 7.82 -31.65
CA SER A 33 22.46 6.90 -31.20
C SER A 33 21.92 5.76 -30.34
N LYS A 34 20.88 6.03 -29.52
CA LYS A 34 20.18 4.98 -28.76
C LYS A 34 19.37 4.03 -29.64
N LYS A 35 18.82 4.52 -30.77
CA LYS A 35 18.04 3.71 -31.74
C LYS A 35 18.92 2.81 -32.61
N MET A 36 20.16 3.21 -32.89
CA MET A 36 21.10 2.41 -33.69
C MET A 36 21.78 1.29 -32.89
N ARG A 37 21.97 1.44 -31.57
CA ARG A 37 22.53 0.38 -30.71
C ARG A 37 21.60 -0.81 -30.49
N THR A 38 20.31 -0.69 -30.81
CA THR A 38 19.34 -1.80 -30.69
C THR A 38 19.37 -2.78 -31.85
N HIS A 39 20.11 -2.52 -32.94
CA HIS A 39 20.08 -3.39 -34.13
C HIS A 39 21.43 -4.04 -34.49
N ASP A 40 22.58 -3.56 -34.00
CA ASP A 40 23.87 -4.18 -34.28
C ASP A 40 24.78 -4.15 -33.05
N SER A 41 24.81 -5.25 -32.30
CA SER A 41 25.92 -5.63 -31.41
C SER A 41 25.79 -7.12 -31.10
N ALA A 42 26.46 -7.94 -31.91
CA ALA A 42 26.81 -9.31 -31.54
C ALA A 42 27.54 -9.27 -30.19
N ALA A 43 27.03 -10.01 -29.23
CA ALA A 43 27.63 -10.15 -27.91
C ALA A 43 29.00 -10.83 -28.02
N PRO A 44 30.07 -10.33 -27.36
CA PRO A 44 31.21 -11.17 -27.03
C PRO A 44 30.78 -12.13 -25.94
N GLU A 45 31.05 -13.42 -26.16
CA GLU A 45 30.90 -14.47 -25.17
C GLU A 45 31.68 -14.11 -23.90
N ILE A 46 30.94 -13.91 -22.80
CA ILE A 46 31.48 -14.00 -21.45
C ILE A 46 30.64 -15.05 -20.73
N SER A 47 31.39 -15.99 -20.18
CA SER A 47 31.04 -17.23 -19.51
C SER A 47 29.95 -17.09 -18.44
N GLU A 48 29.09 -18.11 -18.45
CA GLU A 48 28.29 -18.67 -17.36
C GLU A 48 27.10 -17.87 -16.77
N PRO A 49 25.92 -18.51 -16.67
CA PRO A 49 24.76 -17.90 -16.06
C PRO A 49 24.99 -17.86 -14.54
N LEU A 50 25.36 -16.69 -14.02
CA LEU A 50 25.17 -16.40 -12.60
C LEU A 50 23.70 -16.68 -12.29
N THR A 51 23.48 -17.82 -11.64
CA THR A 51 22.21 -18.30 -11.16
C THR A 51 21.53 -17.11 -10.48
N ARG A 52 20.32 -16.76 -10.92
CA ARG A 52 19.55 -15.59 -10.46
C ARG A 52 19.14 -15.76 -8.99
N LEU A 53 20.11 -15.73 -8.09
CA LEU A 53 19.91 -15.87 -6.66
C LEU A 53 19.23 -14.58 -6.16
N PRO A 54 18.15 -14.70 -5.37
CA PRO A 54 17.61 -13.55 -4.65
C PRO A 54 18.70 -12.94 -3.78
N SER A 55 18.76 -11.60 -3.72
CA SER A 55 19.79 -10.91 -2.92
C SER A 55 19.65 -11.13 -1.42
N CYS A 56 18.47 -11.60 -0.97
CA CYS A 56 18.22 -12.00 0.41
C CYS A 56 18.22 -13.54 0.51
N GLY A 57 18.61 -14.07 1.67
CA GLY A 57 18.61 -15.51 1.94
C GLY A 57 17.21 -16.12 1.87
N ALA A 58 17.11 -17.46 1.82
CA ALA A 58 15.84 -18.18 1.61
C ALA A 58 14.73 -17.87 2.65
N ASN A 59 15.09 -17.41 3.85
CA ASN A 59 14.18 -17.03 4.92
C ASN A 59 14.13 -15.51 5.17
N GLN A 60 14.58 -14.72 4.21
CA GLN A 60 14.61 -13.27 4.30
C GLN A 60 13.83 -12.64 3.15
N MET A 61 13.33 -11.44 3.38
CA MET A 61 12.59 -10.66 2.42
C MET A 61 13.10 -9.22 2.40
N CYS A 62 13.13 -8.63 1.22
CA CYS A 62 13.57 -7.26 1.03
C CYS A 62 12.44 -6.30 1.41
N GLU A 63 12.57 -5.59 2.53
CA GLU A 63 11.59 -4.63 3.03
C GLU A 63 12.19 -3.23 3.14
N PRO A 64 11.37 -2.18 3.01
CA PRO A 64 11.83 -0.81 3.21
C PRO A 64 12.15 -0.56 4.69
N THR A 65 13.30 0.04 4.96
CA THR A 65 13.77 0.34 6.34
C THR A 65 13.67 1.83 6.65
N GLY A 66 13.71 2.67 5.62
CA GLY A 66 13.50 4.12 5.71
C GLY A 66 12.49 4.56 4.65
N MET A 67 11.47 5.28 5.07
CA MET A 67 10.48 5.88 4.19
C MET A 67 10.28 7.34 4.57
N ARG A 68 10.30 8.22 3.58
CA ARG A 68 9.94 9.62 3.75
C ARG A 68 8.66 9.95 3.00
N VAL A 69 7.88 10.87 3.53
CA VAL A 69 6.68 11.38 2.88
C VAL A 69 7.03 12.71 2.23
N GLU A 70 6.85 12.77 0.91
CA GLU A 70 7.12 13.95 0.10
C GLU A 70 5.80 14.51 -0.45
N ARG A 71 5.61 15.82 -0.29
CA ARG A 71 4.40 16.51 -0.74
C ARG A 71 4.66 17.23 -2.06
N LEU A 72 4.09 16.69 -3.14
CA LEU A 72 4.22 17.20 -4.49
C LEU A 72 3.05 18.11 -4.84
N LEU A 73 3.31 19.30 -5.34
CA LEU A 73 2.29 20.19 -5.90
C LEU A 73 2.01 19.78 -7.35
N LEU A 74 0.87 19.13 -7.58
CA LEU A 74 0.39 18.78 -8.91
C LEU A 74 -0.66 19.80 -9.38
N PHE A 75 -0.97 19.82 -10.68
CA PHE A 75 -2.04 20.67 -11.23
C PHE A 75 -3.41 20.41 -10.59
N GLU A 76 -3.65 19.16 -10.16
CA GLU A 76 -4.87 18.72 -9.48
C GLU A 76 -4.86 19.05 -7.98
N GLY A 77 -3.74 19.50 -7.43
CA GLY A 77 -3.54 19.82 -6.02
C GLY A 77 -2.30 19.17 -5.41
N PRO A 78 -2.04 19.43 -4.12
CA PRO A 78 -0.96 18.78 -3.40
C PRO A 78 -1.26 17.29 -3.23
N ARG A 79 -0.26 16.45 -3.48
CA ARG A 79 -0.31 14.99 -3.30
C ARG A 79 0.88 14.51 -2.49
N GLU A 80 0.62 13.69 -1.50
CA GLU A 80 1.67 13.03 -0.73
C GLU A 80 2.07 11.72 -1.40
N VAL A 81 3.38 11.50 -1.48
CA VAL A 81 3.97 10.27 -1.99
C VAL A 81 4.97 9.71 -1.00
N GLU A 82 4.99 8.39 -0.86
CA GLU A 82 5.95 7.68 -0.04
C GLU A 82 7.19 7.35 -0.85
N VAL A 83 8.32 7.91 -0.45
CA VAL A 83 9.63 7.67 -1.06
C VAL A 83 10.39 6.70 -0.17
N ILE A 84 10.76 5.56 -0.73
CA ILE A 84 11.61 4.57 -0.05
C ILE A 84 13.05 5.05 -0.17
N GLU A 85 13.70 5.27 0.97
CA GLU A 85 15.09 5.70 1.04
C GLU A 85 16.03 4.49 1.00
N GLU A 86 15.70 3.46 1.77
CA GLU A 86 16.55 2.29 1.97
C GLU A 86 15.74 0.99 2.04
N CYS A 87 16.35 -0.12 1.61
CA CYS A 87 15.78 -1.46 1.69
C CYS A 87 16.79 -2.43 2.31
N HIS A 88 16.35 -3.24 3.28
CA HIS A 88 17.17 -4.28 3.91
C HIS A 88 16.50 -5.65 3.87
N CYS A 89 17.32 -6.69 3.98
CA CYS A 89 16.83 -8.06 4.07
C CYS A 89 16.40 -8.35 5.50
N GLU A 90 15.09 -8.42 5.72
CA GLU A 90 14.49 -8.73 7.00
C GLU A 90 14.08 -10.20 7.09
N VAL A 91 14.09 -10.75 8.29
CA VAL A 91 13.68 -12.14 8.52
C VAL A 91 12.18 -12.29 8.25
N LYS A 92 11.82 -13.30 7.47
CA LYS A 92 10.43 -13.61 7.20
C LYS A 92 9.76 -14.16 8.46
N LEU A 93 8.81 -13.39 8.99
CA LEU A 93 8.01 -13.79 10.13
C LEU A 93 6.91 -14.78 9.69
N THR A 94 6.77 -15.87 10.45
CA THR A 94 5.72 -16.87 10.24
C THR A 94 4.41 -16.50 10.93
N GLN A 95 4.50 -15.74 12.03
CA GLN A 95 3.35 -15.27 12.78
C GLN A 95 2.84 -13.94 12.22
N CYS A 96 1.52 -13.76 12.24
CA CYS A 96 0.91 -12.48 11.90
C CYS A 96 1.01 -11.54 13.09
N ILE A 97 1.88 -10.53 12.97
CA ILE A 97 2.12 -9.53 14.01
C ILE A 97 2.25 -8.16 13.37
N ARG A 98 1.95 -7.11 14.15
CA ARG A 98 2.31 -5.74 13.80
C ARG A 98 3.83 -5.62 13.77
N VAL A 99 4.35 -5.02 12.72
CA VAL A 99 5.76 -4.65 12.56
C VAL A 99 5.88 -3.13 12.50
N PRO A 100 6.96 -2.52 13.02
CA PRO A 100 7.19 -1.10 12.86
C PRO A 100 7.36 -0.72 11.38
N ALA A 101 6.83 0.42 10.99
CA ALA A 101 7.00 1.03 9.68
C ALA A 101 7.17 2.54 9.86
N LEU A 102 8.43 2.97 10.04
CA LEU A 102 8.75 4.37 10.29
C LEU A 102 8.59 5.20 9.02
N ARG A 103 7.94 6.35 9.17
CA ARG A 103 7.80 7.36 8.11
C ARG A 103 8.24 8.72 8.61
N THR A 104 9.10 9.36 7.84
CA THR A 104 9.56 10.73 8.10
C THR A 104 8.71 11.72 7.32
N TYR A 105 8.02 12.60 8.03
CA TYR A 105 7.21 13.68 7.49
C TYR A 105 7.96 15.00 7.56
N TYR A 106 7.72 15.91 6.61
CA TYR A 106 8.26 17.27 6.59
C TYR A 106 9.79 17.35 6.78
N LEU A 107 10.52 16.42 6.16
CA LEU A 107 11.98 16.31 6.19
C LEU A 107 12.64 17.67 5.88
N GLU A 108 13.70 18.02 6.63
CA GLU A 108 14.46 19.28 6.49
C GLU A 108 13.66 20.54 6.84
N THR A 109 12.61 20.41 7.65
CA THR A 109 11.84 21.56 8.16
C THR A 109 11.74 21.52 9.69
N PRO A 110 11.34 22.63 10.35
CA PRO A 110 11.08 22.64 11.79
C PRO A 110 9.96 21.69 12.25
N TYR A 111 9.15 21.17 11.31
CA TYR A 111 8.04 20.24 11.55
C TYR A 111 8.42 18.78 11.28
N GLU A 112 9.72 18.50 11.06
CA GLU A 112 10.19 17.15 10.79
C GLU A 112 9.81 16.20 11.93
N THR A 113 9.04 15.17 11.58
CA THR A 113 8.51 14.22 12.55
C THR A 113 8.60 12.80 11.99
N VAL A 114 9.10 11.87 12.79
CA VAL A 114 9.13 10.45 12.46
C VAL A 114 7.97 9.75 13.19
N ILE A 115 7.08 9.12 12.42
CA ILE A 115 5.92 8.40 12.96
C ILE A 115 6.05 6.93 12.59
N ASP A 116 5.91 6.04 13.57
CA ASP A 116 5.64 4.63 13.30
C ASP A 116 4.18 4.46 12.86
N VAL A 117 3.96 4.37 11.55
CA VAL A 117 2.61 4.09 11.05
C VAL A 117 2.21 2.64 11.23
N GLY A 118 3.16 1.75 11.53
CA GLY A 118 2.93 0.32 11.63
C GLY A 118 2.60 -0.35 10.30
N GLY A 119 2.97 -1.61 10.21
CA GLY A 119 2.60 -2.52 9.12
C GLY A 119 2.28 -3.89 9.67
N CYS A 120 1.88 -4.80 8.80
CA CYS A 120 1.66 -6.20 9.16
C CYS A 120 2.73 -7.08 8.53
N SER A 121 3.23 -8.05 9.30
CA SER A 121 4.17 -9.03 8.79
C SER A 121 3.60 -9.73 7.57
N ARG A 122 4.40 -10.01 6.54
CA ARG A 122 3.91 -10.74 5.34
C ARG A 122 3.81 -12.25 5.56
N SER A 123 3.18 -12.65 6.67
CA SER A 123 2.81 -14.04 6.90
C SER A 123 1.60 -14.40 6.05
N LYS A 124 1.67 -15.55 5.39
CA LYS A 124 0.52 -16.19 4.73
C LYS A 124 -0.07 -17.17 5.73
N GLY A 125 -1.36 -17.01 6.02
CA GLY A 125 -2.07 -17.94 6.88
C GLY A 125 -2.27 -19.28 6.18
N THR A 126 -2.38 -20.34 6.98
CA THR A 126 -3.05 -21.58 6.59
C THR A 126 -4.49 -21.50 7.13
N PRO A 127 -5.55 -21.72 6.33
CA PRO A 127 -5.60 -22.22 4.95
C PRO A 127 -5.26 -21.17 3.86
N GLU A 128 -5.10 -21.64 2.62
CA GLU A 128 -4.86 -20.78 1.46
C GLU A 128 -5.93 -19.68 1.34
N GLY A 129 -5.51 -18.44 1.05
CA GLY A 129 -6.40 -17.27 0.93
C GLY A 129 -6.37 -16.30 2.11
N PHE A 130 -5.70 -16.66 3.21
CA PHE A 130 -5.50 -15.78 4.36
C PHE A 130 -4.19 -15.00 4.26
N SER A 131 -4.26 -13.69 4.48
CA SER A 131 -3.10 -12.80 4.58
C SER A 131 -3.13 -12.06 5.91
N CYS A 132 -1.95 -11.79 6.45
CA CYS A 132 -1.82 -10.92 7.60
C CYS A 132 -2.09 -9.47 7.20
N VAL A 133 -3.14 -8.88 7.76
CA VAL A 133 -3.67 -7.58 7.38
C VAL A 133 -4.02 -6.74 8.61
N PRO A 134 -4.04 -5.41 8.50
CA PRO A 134 -4.38 -4.55 9.63
C PRO A 134 -5.87 -4.65 9.94
N THR A 135 -6.21 -4.87 11.22
CA THR A 135 -7.60 -4.97 11.69
C THR A 135 -7.99 -3.87 12.66
N LYS A 136 -7.01 -3.26 13.33
CA LYS A 136 -7.22 -2.13 14.22
C LYS A 136 -6.27 -1.01 13.86
N PHE A 137 -6.79 0.20 13.99
CA PHE A 137 -6.08 1.42 13.66
C PHE A 137 -6.21 2.41 14.81
N ASP A 138 -5.11 3.07 15.12
CA ASP A 138 -5.05 4.21 16.03
C ASP A 138 -4.71 5.47 15.21
N SER A 139 -4.56 6.60 15.88
CA SER A 139 -4.24 7.88 15.26
C SER A 139 -3.06 8.52 15.96
N ALA A 140 -2.12 9.05 15.17
CA ALA A 140 -1.03 9.88 15.65
C ALA A 140 -1.26 11.32 15.18
N LEU A 141 -1.01 12.28 16.07
CA LEU A 141 -1.05 13.70 15.73
C LEU A 141 0.29 14.09 15.10
N LEU A 142 0.22 14.77 13.96
CA LEU A 142 1.36 15.27 13.22
C LEU A 142 1.31 16.79 13.24
N GLU A 143 2.32 17.43 13.83
CA GLU A 143 2.44 18.88 13.77
C GLU A 143 2.78 19.31 12.34
N THR A 144 2.07 20.30 11.84
CA THR A 144 2.24 20.81 10.47
C THR A 144 2.31 22.32 10.46
N PRO A 145 2.83 22.92 9.38
CA PRO A 145 2.73 24.37 9.17
C PRO A 145 1.28 24.89 9.26
N ASN A 146 0.29 24.03 9.03
CA ASN A 146 -1.14 24.34 9.06
C ASN A 146 -1.84 23.87 10.34
N LYS A 147 -1.09 23.73 11.45
CA LYS A 147 -1.49 23.24 12.79
C LYS A 147 -1.19 21.76 13.01
N VAL A 148 -2.20 20.90 12.94
CA VAL A 148 -2.10 19.49 13.32
C VAL A 148 -2.90 18.68 12.30
N ASP A 149 -2.25 17.71 11.69
CA ASP A 149 -2.86 16.68 10.86
C ASP A 149 -2.94 15.37 11.65
N VAL A 150 -3.84 14.47 11.22
CA VAL A 150 -4.03 13.16 11.85
C VAL A 150 -3.56 12.07 10.91
N VAL A 151 -2.58 11.28 11.36
CA VAL A 151 -2.04 10.14 10.63
C VAL A 151 -2.61 8.87 11.22
N GLN A 152 -3.25 8.06 10.38
CA GLN A 152 -3.72 6.74 10.78
C GLN A 152 -2.54 5.79 10.97
N THR A 153 -2.52 5.05 12.09
CA THR A 153 -1.48 4.07 12.42
C THR A 153 -2.09 2.69 12.66
N VAL A 154 -1.35 1.63 12.35
CA VAL A 154 -1.79 0.24 12.55
C VAL A 154 -1.49 -0.19 13.98
N SER A 155 -2.52 -0.57 14.73
CA SER A 155 -2.37 -1.01 16.13
C SER A 155 -2.40 -2.53 16.29
N ALA A 156 -3.15 -3.24 15.44
CA ALA A 156 -3.19 -4.71 15.42
C ALA A 156 -3.30 -5.29 14.01
N CYS A 157 -2.72 -6.47 13.84
CA CYS A 157 -2.77 -7.26 12.62
C CYS A 157 -3.31 -8.66 12.93
N GLU A 158 -4.14 -9.18 12.04
CA GLU A 158 -4.67 -10.54 12.14
C GLU A 158 -4.66 -11.22 10.77
N LEU A 159 -4.70 -12.56 10.78
CA LEU A 159 -4.96 -13.31 9.56
C LEU A 159 -6.43 -13.16 9.19
N LYS A 160 -6.70 -12.55 8.04
CA LYS A 160 -8.03 -12.46 7.44
C LYS A 160 -7.98 -12.91 5.99
N GLU A 161 -9.16 -13.18 5.45
CA GLU A 161 -9.35 -13.40 4.02
C GLU A 161 -8.92 -12.17 3.21
N SER A 162 -8.71 -12.38 1.92
CA SER A 162 -8.23 -11.33 1.01
C SER A 162 -9.16 -10.13 0.87
N CYS A 163 -10.46 -10.30 1.15
CA CYS A 163 -11.46 -9.23 1.24
C CYS A 163 -12.15 -9.30 2.61
N TYR A 164 -12.05 -8.23 3.39
CA TYR A 164 -12.47 -8.21 4.78
C TYR A 164 -13.06 -6.86 5.18
N ARG A 165 -13.84 -6.86 6.27
CA ARG A 165 -14.38 -5.65 6.87
C ARG A 165 -13.34 -5.02 7.81
N VAL A 166 -13.10 -3.72 7.65
CA VAL A 166 -12.37 -2.89 8.61
C VAL A 166 -13.33 -1.96 9.36
N PRO A 167 -13.07 -1.65 10.64
CA PRO A 167 -13.83 -0.63 11.36
C PRO A 167 -13.71 0.74 10.68
N HIS A 168 -14.82 1.45 10.56
CA HIS A 168 -14.88 2.83 10.08
C HIS A 168 -15.93 3.58 10.90
N VAL A 169 -15.47 4.50 11.74
CA VAL A 169 -16.35 5.23 12.66
C VAL A 169 -16.84 6.51 12.01
N GLU A 170 -18.15 6.70 12.03
CA GLU A 170 -18.83 7.94 11.67
C GLU A 170 -19.55 8.51 12.90
N TYR A 171 -19.77 9.82 12.89
CA TYR A 171 -20.34 10.55 14.02
C TYR A 171 -21.69 11.15 13.63
N TYR A 172 -22.69 10.92 14.47
CA TYR A 172 -24.06 11.36 14.24
C TYR A 172 -24.63 12.06 15.47
N TYR A 173 -25.44 13.10 15.29
CA TYR A 173 -26.18 13.72 16.39
C TYR A 173 -27.52 13.00 16.61
N GLU A 174 -27.72 12.47 17.81
CA GLU A 174 -28.94 11.80 18.25
C GLU A 174 -29.61 12.62 19.37
N THR A 175 -30.95 12.67 19.33
CA THR A 175 -31.76 13.25 20.41
C THR A 175 -32.28 12.15 21.30
N VAL A 176 -31.90 12.17 22.58
CA VAL A 176 -32.37 11.22 23.60
C VAL A 176 -33.41 11.92 24.47
N GLN A 177 -34.55 11.25 24.71
CA GLN A 177 -35.55 11.71 25.66
C GLN A 177 -35.38 10.97 26.99
N HIS A 178 -35.12 11.73 28.05
CA HIS A 178 -35.00 11.21 29.41
C HIS A 178 -36.38 11.07 30.07
N ALA A 179 -36.45 10.26 31.13
CA ALA A 179 -37.71 9.97 31.83
C ALA A 179 -38.33 11.20 32.53
N ASP A 180 -37.53 12.23 32.78
CA ASP A 180 -37.94 13.54 33.30
C ASP A 180 -38.49 14.48 32.21
N GLY A 181 -38.52 14.04 30.95
CA GLY A 181 -38.98 14.80 29.80
C GLY A 181 -37.93 15.74 29.19
N LEU A 182 -36.69 15.72 29.70
CA LEU A 182 -35.60 16.51 29.13
C LEU A 182 -35.10 15.88 27.82
N LYS A 183 -34.93 16.71 26.79
CA LYS A 183 -34.29 16.35 25.52
C LYS A 183 -32.82 16.69 25.60
N GLU A 184 -31.97 15.69 25.38
CA GLU A 184 -30.52 15.86 25.32
C GLU A 184 -30.03 15.51 23.91
N GLU A 185 -29.21 16.40 23.32
CA GLU A 185 -28.48 16.11 22.11
C GLU A 185 -27.15 15.43 22.45
N ARG A 186 -26.91 14.26 21.88
CA ARG A 186 -25.71 13.46 22.11
C ARG A 186 -25.02 13.14 20.79
N LEU A 187 -23.69 13.27 20.78
CA LEU A 187 -22.88 12.74 19.69
C LEU A 187 -22.78 11.21 19.82
N LYS A 188 -23.24 10.51 18.81
CA LYS A 188 -23.22 9.05 18.69
C LYS A 188 -22.10 8.64 17.74
N GLU A 189 -21.15 7.89 18.27
CA GLU A 189 -20.10 7.24 17.48
C GLU A 189 -20.60 5.91 16.96
N VAL A 190 -20.43 5.66 15.66
CA VAL A 190 -21.00 4.51 14.98
C VAL A 190 -19.97 3.88 14.06
N ASP A 191 -19.65 2.60 14.27
CA ASP A 191 -18.84 1.82 13.34
C ASP A 191 -19.70 1.34 12.15
N VAL A 192 -19.73 2.14 11.07
CA VAL A 192 -20.39 1.77 9.81
C VAL A 192 -19.59 0.70 9.04
N GLY A 193 -18.28 0.62 9.29
CA GLY A 193 -17.37 -0.31 8.63
C GLY A 193 -17.05 0.06 7.17
N ARG A 194 -16.00 -0.54 6.63
CA ARG A 194 -15.63 -0.46 5.20
C ARG A 194 -15.07 -1.80 4.74
N CYS A 195 -15.27 -2.15 3.48
CA CYS A 195 -14.61 -3.30 2.88
C CYS A 195 -13.22 -2.92 2.38
N SER A 196 -12.23 -3.71 2.75
CA SER A 196 -10.83 -3.53 2.40
C SER A 196 -10.22 -4.86 1.96
N GLY A 197 -9.20 -4.77 1.13
CA GLY A 197 -8.49 -5.92 0.61
C GLY A 197 -8.51 -6.02 -0.90
N GLY A 198 -7.91 -7.10 -1.40
CA GLY A 198 -7.71 -7.34 -2.82
C GLY A 198 -8.36 -8.65 -3.24
N CYS A 199 -9.23 -8.59 -4.22
CA CYS A 199 -9.81 -9.80 -4.80
C CYS A 199 -8.97 -10.22 -6.00
N THR A 200 -8.31 -11.37 -5.87
CA THR A 200 -7.54 -11.96 -6.98
C THR A 200 -8.37 -13.04 -7.64
N THR A 201 -9.03 -12.72 -8.74
CA THR A 201 -9.40 -13.74 -9.73
C THR A 201 -8.12 -14.17 -10.42
N GLY A 202 -7.51 -15.27 -9.99
CA GLY A 202 -6.19 -15.71 -10.42
C GLY A 202 -5.95 -15.52 -11.93
N ASN A 203 -4.73 -15.06 -12.26
CA ASN A 203 -4.35 -14.76 -13.64
C ASN A 203 -4.55 -16.02 -14.50
N ARG A 204 -5.29 -15.90 -15.61
CA ARG A 204 -5.41 -17.00 -16.55
C ARG A 204 -4.19 -16.96 -17.46
N CYS A 205 -3.46 -18.06 -17.53
CA CYS A 205 -2.41 -18.20 -18.53
C CYS A 205 -3.05 -18.38 -19.90
N LEU A 206 -2.82 -17.42 -20.80
CA LEU A 206 -3.25 -17.48 -22.20
C LEU A 206 -2.28 -18.28 -23.06
N LEU A 207 -0.98 -18.17 -22.78
CA LEU A 207 0.07 -18.84 -23.54
C LEU A 207 1.11 -19.44 -22.60
N ARG A 208 1.27 -20.77 -22.63
CA ARG A 208 2.33 -21.49 -21.89
C ARG A 208 3.54 -21.72 -22.78
N SER A 209 4.71 -21.82 -22.18
CA SER A 209 5.91 -22.21 -22.91
C SER A 209 5.78 -23.65 -23.42
N PRO A 210 6.14 -23.94 -24.68
CA PRO A 210 6.18 -25.31 -25.20
C PRO A 210 7.19 -26.21 -24.48
N SER A 211 8.25 -25.60 -23.92
CA SER A 211 9.34 -26.30 -23.23
C SER A 211 9.13 -26.45 -21.72
N ASP A 212 8.21 -25.69 -21.12
CA ASP A 212 7.91 -25.74 -19.69
C ASP A 212 6.44 -25.36 -19.47
N LEU A 213 5.61 -26.36 -19.18
CA LEU A 213 4.17 -26.20 -18.95
C LEU A 213 3.84 -25.40 -17.68
N GLY A 214 4.80 -25.23 -16.76
CA GLY A 214 4.67 -24.37 -15.57
C GLY A 214 4.93 -22.90 -15.85
N ASN A 215 5.57 -22.57 -16.97
CA ASN A 215 5.96 -21.20 -17.31
C ASN A 215 4.96 -20.55 -18.27
N CYS A 216 4.27 -19.51 -17.79
CA CYS A 216 3.33 -18.75 -18.59
C CYS A 216 4.01 -17.57 -19.30
N LEU A 217 3.95 -17.56 -20.63
CA LEU A 217 4.49 -16.50 -21.48
C LEU A 217 3.55 -15.31 -21.59
N LEU A 218 2.24 -15.52 -21.44
CA LEU A 218 1.24 -14.45 -21.51
C LEU A 218 0.12 -14.68 -20.50
N TRP A 219 -0.01 -13.78 -19.54
CA TRP A 219 -1.11 -13.73 -18.60
C TRP A 219 -2.22 -12.82 -19.15
N SER A 220 -3.48 -13.25 -19.06
CA SER A 220 -4.60 -12.31 -19.08
C SER A 220 -4.95 -11.96 -17.66
N ASP A 221 -5.05 -10.66 -17.39
CA ASP A 221 -5.82 -10.19 -16.25
C ASP A 221 -7.29 -10.55 -16.53
N ARG A 222 -7.89 -11.37 -15.65
CA ARG A 222 -9.36 -11.48 -15.62
C ARG A 222 -9.93 -10.15 -15.11
N GLU A 223 -11.21 -9.91 -15.38
CA GLU A 223 -11.96 -8.77 -14.82
C GLU A 223 -11.60 -8.57 -13.34
N SER A 224 -11.21 -7.35 -12.98
CA SER A 224 -10.80 -7.02 -11.62
C SER A 224 -11.98 -7.20 -10.69
N SER A 225 -12.03 -8.33 -9.98
CA SER A 225 -12.96 -8.52 -8.89
C SER A 225 -12.72 -7.44 -7.83
N SER A 226 -13.80 -6.83 -7.34
CA SER A 226 -13.72 -5.79 -6.31
C SER A 226 -14.19 -6.33 -4.96
N CYS A 227 -13.58 -5.82 -3.89
CA CYS A 227 -14.00 -6.15 -2.52
C CYS A 227 -15.17 -5.25 -2.13
N VAL A 228 -16.35 -5.84 -1.99
CA VAL A 228 -17.61 -5.11 -1.78
C VAL A 228 -18.36 -5.62 -0.54
N PRO A 229 -19.24 -4.80 0.05
CA PRO A 229 -20.04 -5.25 1.18
C PRO A 229 -21.13 -6.22 0.74
N GLN A 230 -21.30 -7.29 1.51
CA GLN A 230 -22.29 -8.34 1.29
C GLN A 230 -23.41 -8.28 2.33
N GLY A 231 -23.03 -8.13 3.60
CA GLY A 231 -23.95 -8.10 4.73
C GLY A 231 -24.10 -6.69 5.28
N TYR A 232 -25.32 -6.36 5.71
CA TYR A 232 -25.64 -5.09 6.35
C TYR A 232 -26.52 -5.33 7.57
N GLU A 233 -26.38 -4.45 8.56
CA GLU A 233 -27.27 -4.34 9.71
C GLU A 233 -27.81 -2.91 9.76
N SER A 234 -29.11 -2.78 10.01
CA SER A 234 -29.81 -1.49 9.99
C SER A 234 -29.92 -0.95 11.40
N HIS A 235 -29.51 0.30 11.58
CA HIS A 235 -29.61 1.03 12.82
C HIS A 235 -30.46 2.28 12.61
N SER A 236 -31.32 2.60 13.56
CA SER A 236 -32.21 3.75 13.48
C SER A 236 -32.11 4.58 14.75
N PHE A 237 -32.10 5.91 14.59
CA PHE A 237 -32.12 6.86 15.69
C PHE A 237 -32.90 8.12 15.29
N ILE A 238 -33.29 8.93 16.28
CA ILE A 238 -33.96 10.21 16.05
C ILE A 238 -32.90 11.32 16.05
N ASN A 239 -32.88 12.13 15.00
CA ASN A 239 -31.94 13.26 14.92
C ASN A 239 -32.49 14.52 15.62
N GLN A 240 -31.67 15.58 15.66
CA GLN A 240 -32.03 16.90 16.20
C GLN A 240 -33.28 17.54 15.57
N HIS A 241 -33.68 17.12 14.37
CA HIS A 241 -34.87 17.62 13.67
C HIS A 241 -36.10 16.71 13.88
N GLU A 242 -36.05 15.82 14.87
CA GLU A 242 -37.09 14.83 15.16
C GLU A 242 -37.40 13.87 14.00
N GLN A 243 -36.46 13.72 13.06
CA GLN A 243 -36.57 12.79 11.95
C GLN A 243 -35.92 11.46 12.32
N LEU A 244 -36.59 10.37 12.01
CA LEU A 244 -36.00 9.03 12.07
C LEU A 244 -34.92 8.93 10.98
N ARG A 245 -33.67 8.82 11.40
CA ARG A 245 -32.52 8.52 10.55
C ARG A 245 -32.23 7.04 10.65
N THR A 246 -32.02 6.41 9.50
CA THR A 246 -31.58 5.02 9.39
C THR A 246 -30.24 4.99 8.67
N PHE A 247 -29.30 4.21 9.18
CA PHE A 247 -28.03 3.93 8.50
C PHE A 247 -27.78 2.42 8.48
N LEU A 248 -26.87 2.01 7.59
CA LEU A 248 -26.49 0.61 7.41
C LEU A 248 -25.03 0.43 7.83
N SER A 249 -24.78 -0.44 8.79
CA SER A 249 -23.43 -0.89 9.11
C SER A 249 -23.11 -2.16 8.34
N ILE A 250 -21.97 -2.19 7.67
CA ILE A 250 -21.48 -3.37 6.97
C ILE A 250 -21.18 -4.46 8.00
N THR A 251 -21.61 -5.71 7.76
CA THR A 251 -21.30 -6.85 8.64
C THR A 251 -20.35 -7.85 7.99
N SER A 252 -20.39 -7.99 6.67
CA SER A 252 -19.50 -8.87 5.93
C SER A 252 -19.15 -8.30 4.55
N CYS A 253 -17.98 -8.70 4.04
CA CYS A 253 -17.47 -8.30 2.74
C CYS A 253 -17.19 -9.55 1.90
N ARG A 254 -17.27 -9.42 0.57
CA ARG A 254 -16.90 -10.49 -0.35
C ARG A 254 -16.29 -9.93 -1.63
N CYS A 255 -15.60 -10.81 -2.32
CA CYS A 255 -15.21 -10.54 -3.70
C CYS A 255 -16.42 -10.69 -4.64
N GLN A 256 -16.72 -9.63 -5.38
CA GLN A 256 -17.71 -9.63 -6.44
C GLN A 256 -17.00 -9.46 -7.79
N ASN A 257 -17.38 -10.30 -8.75
CA ASN A 257 -17.01 -10.19 -10.16
C ASN A 257 -18.08 -9.37 -10.89
#